data_AF-A0A931G9U8-F1
#
_entry.id   AF-A0A931G9U8-F1
#
_cell.length_a   1.000
_cell.length_b   1.000
_cell.length_c   1.000
_cell.angle_alpha   90.00
_cell.angle_beta   90.00
_cell.angle_gamma   90.00
#
_symmetry.space_group_name_H-M   'P 1'
#
loop_
_entity.id
_entity.type
_entity.pdbx_description
1 polymer ?
#
loop_
_entity_poly.entity_id
_entity_poly.type
_entity_poly.pdbx_seq_one_letter_code
_entity_poly.pdbx_strand_id
1 'polypeptide(L)'
;MTDPVNSYSGTVPSGAVPPGASSEFVPERDSAEERAASTSLGELLGEVSSDISTLMRQEVELAKAELRESATRAGKGAGMLAGASEAARFCLLFLSVALWAALAIPLGAGWSAVIVAVIWAIIATILGLVGKRELSAIRGLSRTTETMQEIPAALKPGKD
;
A
#
# COMPACT_ATOMS: atom_id res chain seq x y z
N MET A 1 -33.44 6.43 9.13
CA MET A 1 -33.86 6.22 7.73
C MET A 1 -34.08 4.73 7.58
N THR A 2 -35.32 4.30 7.78
CA THR A 2 -35.71 2.90 7.94
C THR A 2 -36.45 2.45 6.68
N ASP A 3 -35.97 1.40 6.02
CA ASP A 3 -36.61 0.81 4.86
C ASP A 3 -37.92 0.11 5.25
N PRO A 4 -39.05 0.37 4.57
CA PRO A 4 -40.22 -0.48 4.68
C PRO A 4 -40.11 -1.64 3.68
N VAL A 5 -40.03 -2.84 4.25
CA VAL A 5 -40.29 -4.12 3.59
C VAL A 5 -41.74 -4.21 3.12
N ASN A 6 -41.89 -4.53 1.82
CA ASN A 6 -42.95 -5.31 1.17
C ASN A 6 -44.43 -5.04 1.50
N SER A 7 -45.19 -4.55 0.52
CA SER A 7 -46.65 -4.65 0.48
C SER A 7 -47.14 -4.63 -0.98
N TYR A 8 -47.09 -5.77 -1.66
CA TYR A 8 -47.88 -5.99 -2.87
C TYR A 8 -49.02 -6.97 -2.57
N SER A 9 -50.15 -6.41 -2.14
CA SER A 9 -51.46 -7.06 -2.20
C SER A 9 -52.18 -6.49 -3.42
N GLY A 10 -52.21 -7.26 -4.51
CA GLY A 10 -52.93 -6.93 -5.73
C GLY A 10 -53.64 -8.17 -6.26
N THR A 11 -54.95 -8.22 -6.07
CA THR A 11 -55.88 -9.23 -6.56
C THR A 11 -56.01 -9.14 -8.08
N VAL A 12 -55.71 -10.22 -8.81
CA VAL A 12 -55.88 -10.28 -10.27
C VAL A 12 -57.34 -10.63 -10.59
N PRO A 13 -58.06 -9.86 -11.43
CA PRO A 13 -59.43 -10.18 -11.82
C PRO A 13 -59.47 -11.43 -12.70
N SER A 14 -60.34 -12.38 -12.36
CA SER A 14 -60.58 -13.59 -13.13
C SER A 14 -61.39 -13.26 -14.40
N GLY A 15 -60.69 -12.97 -15.49
CA GLY A 15 -61.26 -12.79 -16.83
C GLY A 15 -60.59 -13.71 -17.85
N ALA A 16 -61.39 -14.61 -18.41
CA ALA A 16 -61.19 -15.45 -19.61
C ALA A 16 -59.78 -15.58 -20.21
N VAL A 17 -59.17 -16.76 -20.01
CA VAL A 17 -57.98 -17.23 -20.73
C VAL A 17 -58.40 -17.74 -22.12
N PRO A 18 -57.84 -17.24 -23.24
CA PRO A 18 -58.04 -17.82 -24.56
C PRO A 18 -57.38 -19.21 -24.62
N PRO A 19 -58.03 -20.23 -25.21
CA PRO A 19 -57.43 -21.55 -25.34
C PRO A 19 -56.32 -21.49 -26.40
N GLY A 20 -55.06 -21.69 -25.97
CA GLY A 20 -53.99 -22.02 -26.92
C GLY A 20 -52.63 -21.32 -26.76
N ALA A 21 -52.27 -20.76 -25.61
CA ALA A 21 -50.88 -20.32 -25.40
C ALA A 21 -50.42 -20.55 -23.96
N SER A 22 -50.27 -21.83 -23.59
CA SER A 22 -49.32 -22.21 -22.57
C SER A 22 -47.92 -21.83 -23.07
N SER A 23 -47.46 -20.63 -22.69
CA SER A 23 -46.04 -20.32 -22.63
C SER A 23 -45.44 -21.26 -21.58
N GLU A 24 -45.15 -22.47 -22.03
CA GLU A 24 -44.38 -23.47 -21.33
C GLU A 24 -43.05 -22.82 -20.96
N PHE A 25 -42.82 -22.61 -19.67
CA PHE A 25 -41.49 -22.34 -19.15
C PHE A 25 -40.68 -23.62 -19.40
N VAL A 26 -40.13 -23.75 -20.60
CA VAL A 26 -39.23 -24.83 -20.96
C VAL A 26 -37.99 -24.63 -20.09
N PRO A 27 -37.67 -25.54 -19.17
CA PRO A 27 -36.42 -25.45 -18.45
C PRO A 27 -35.31 -25.67 -19.49
N GLU A 28 -34.54 -24.63 -19.77
CA GLU A 28 -33.27 -24.64 -20.54
C GLU A 28 -32.22 -25.50 -19.80
N ARG A 29 -32.54 -26.77 -19.53
CA ARG A 29 -31.67 -27.75 -18.87
C ARG A 29 -31.13 -28.75 -19.89
N ASP A 30 -31.96 -29.17 -20.84
CA ASP A 30 -31.54 -30.06 -21.93
C ASP A 30 -30.39 -29.45 -22.77
N SER A 31 -30.40 -28.14 -23.03
CA SER A 31 -29.35 -27.45 -23.82
C SER A 31 -27.98 -27.37 -23.12
N ALA A 32 -27.93 -27.39 -21.79
CA ALA A 32 -26.68 -27.35 -21.03
C ALA A 32 -26.04 -28.74 -20.91
N GLU A 33 -26.86 -29.77 -20.71
CA GLU A 33 -26.42 -31.18 -20.67
C GLU A 33 -26.00 -31.67 -22.06
N GLU A 34 -26.68 -31.26 -23.13
CA GLU A 34 -26.34 -31.63 -24.51
C GLU A 34 -25.07 -30.91 -25.02
N ARG A 35 -24.81 -29.68 -24.54
CA ARG A 35 -23.50 -29.01 -24.73
C ARG A 35 -22.39 -29.71 -23.95
N ALA A 36 -22.61 -30.06 -22.69
CA ALA A 36 -21.62 -30.80 -21.90
C ALA A 36 -21.31 -32.19 -22.47
N ALA A 37 -22.28 -32.84 -23.11
CA ALA A 37 -22.09 -34.12 -23.82
C ALA A 37 -21.37 -34.00 -25.17
N SER A 38 -21.33 -32.79 -25.77
CA SER A 38 -20.68 -32.52 -27.05
C SER A 38 -19.35 -31.76 -26.93
N THR A 39 -19.07 -31.12 -25.78
CA THR A 39 -17.78 -30.48 -25.49
C THR A 39 -16.72 -31.53 -25.19
N SER A 40 -15.62 -31.48 -25.94
CA SER A 40 -14.50 -32.41 -25.74
C SER A 40 -13.74 -32.09 -24.44
N LEU A 41 -13.15 -33.11 -23.81
CA LEU A 41 -12.27 -32.93 -22.63
C LEU A 41 -11.12 -31.95 -22.89
N GLY A 42 -10.65 -31.83 -24.14
CA GLY A 42 -9.61 -30.88 -24.52
C GLY A 42 -10.09 -29.42 -24.48
N GLU A 43 -11.38 -29.19 -24.72
CA GLU A 43 -11.99 -27.87 -24.71
C GLU A 43 -12.28 -27.39 -23.28
N LEU A 44 -12.73 -28.29 -22.40
CA LEU A 44 -12.86 -28.01 -20.95
C LEU A 44 -11.50 -27.70 -20.29
N LEU A 45 -10.45 -28.46 -20.63
CA LEU A 45 -9.09 -28.18 -20.14
C LEU A 45 -8.55 -26.85 -20.68
N GLY A 46 -8.88 -26.50 -21.93
CA GLY A 46 -8.55 -25.21 -22.52
C GLY A 46 -9.21 -24.04 -21.80
N GLU A 47 -10.49 -24.18 -21.45
CA GLU A 47 -11.27 -23.17 -20.71
C GLU A 47 -10.72 -22.95 -19.30
N VAL A 48 -10.48 -24.02 -18.53
CA VAL A 48 -9.87 -23.92 -17.19
C VAL A 48 -8.46 -23.32 -17.24
N SER A 49 -7.65 -23.70 -18.22
CA SER A 49 -6.32 -23.11 -18.40
C SER A 49 -6.40 -21.63 -18.74
N SER A 50 -7.38 -21.21 -19.54
CA SER A 50 -7.64 -19.82 -19.87
C SER A 50 -8.10 -19.02 -18.64
N ASP A 51 -8.96 -19.61 -17.80
CA ASP A 51 -9.45 -18.98 -16.58
C ASP A 51 -8.33 -18.77 -15.55
N ILE A 52 -7.47 -19.77 -15.36
CA ILE A 52 -6.29 -19.64 -14.47
C ILE A 52 -5.35 -18.56 -15.00
N SER A 53 -5.10 -18.53 -16.31
CA SER A 53 -4.28 -17.47 -16.91
C SER A 53 -4.90 -16.08 -16.71
N THR A 54 -6.22 -15.99 -16.73
CA THR A 54 -6.97 -14.75 -16.49
C THR A 54 -6.86 -14.31 -15.03
N LEU A 55 -7.03 -15.22 -14.06
CA LEU A 55 -6.86 -14.94 -12.64
C LEU A 55 -5.44 -14.49 -12.31
N MET A 56 -4.42 -15.19 -12.84
CA MET A 56 -3.01 -14.80 -12.63
C MET A 56 -2.73 -13.39 -13.15
N ARG A 57 -3.28 -13.04 -14.31
CA ARG A 57 -3.12 -11.70 -14.85
C ARG A 57 -3.85 -10.65 -13.99
N GLN A 58 -5.03 -10.98 -13.47
CA GLN A 58 -5.79 -10.09 -12.57
C GLN A 58 -5.06 -9.88 -11.24
N GLU A 59 -4.49 -10.92 -10.63
CA GLU A 59 -3.69 -10.82 -9.41
C GLU A 59 -2.45 -9.94 -9.62
N VAL A 60 -1.78 -10.07 -10.77
CA VAL A 60 -0.66 -9.19 -11.14
C VAL A 60 -1.12 -7.75 -11.34
N GLU A 61 -2.25 -7.54 -12.02
CA GLU A 61 -2.82 -6.20 -12.24
C GLU A 61 -3.25 -5.55 -10.91
N LEU A 62 -3.82 -6.32 -9.99
CA LEU A 62 -4.18 -5.88 -8.65
C LEU A 62 -2.95 -5.56 -7.80
N ALA A 63 -1.98 -6.46 -7.73
CA ALA A 63 -0.72 -6.24 -7.02
C ALA A 63 0.00 -5.00 -7.57
N LYS A 64 -0.02 -4.79 -8.89
CA LYS A 64 0.54 -3.58 -9.52
C LYS A 64 -0.24 -2.33 -9.11
N ALA A 65 -1.57 -2.40 -9.01
CA ALA A 65 -2.39 -1.29 -8.54
C ALA A 65 -2.10 -0.96 -7.07
N GLU A 66 -2.04 -1.96 -6.20
CA GLU A 66 -1.73 -1.80 -4.77
C GLU A 66 -0.30 -1.28 -4.55
N LEU A 67 0.67 -1.78 -5.31
CA LEU A 67 2.04 -1.26 -5.30
C LEU A 67 2.08 0.20 -5.75
N ARG A 68 1.33 0.58 -6.78
CA ARG A 68 1.26 1.98 -7.25
C ARG A 68 0.62 2.88 -6.22
N GLU A 69 -0.46 2.44 -5.57
CA GLU A 69 -1.10 3.18 -4.50
C GLU A 69 -0.16 3.34 -3.30
N SER A 70 0.47 2.25 -2.87
CA SER A 70 1.45 2.22 -1.79
C SER A 70 2.62 3.16 -2.08
N ALA A 71 3.19 3.10 -3.29
CA ALA A 71 4.26 3.98 -3.73
C ALA A 71 3.82 5.45 -3.75
N THR A 72 2.59 5.75 -4.17
CA THR A 72 2.06 7.11 -4.17
C THR A 72 1.87 7.64 -2.75
N ARG A 73 1.31 6.83 -1.84
CA ARG A 73 1.14 7.19 -0.44
C ARG A 73 2.49 7.40 0.26
N ALA A 74 3.42 6.47 0.07
CA ALA A 74 4.78 6.57 0.57
C ALA A 74 5.50 7.81 0.00
N GLY A 75 5.38 8.08 -1.30
CA GLY A 75 5.96 9.24 -1.96
C GLY A 75 5.41 10.57 -1.43
N LYS A 76 4.09 10.67 -1.22
CA LYS A 76 3.46 11.84 -0.57
C LYS A 76 3.95 12.02 0.85
N GLY A 77 3.99 10.94 1.64
CA GLY A 77 4.50 10.96 3.01
C GLY A 77 5.96 11.42 3.07
N ALA A 78 6.83 10.83 2.24
CA ALA A 78 8.23 11.23 2.13
C ALA A 78 8.38 12.70 1.72
N GLY A 79 7.59 13.16 0.74
CA GLY A 79 7.57 14.57 0.33
C GLY A 79 7.13 15.51 1.45
N MET A 80 6.09 15.16 2.21
CA MET A 80 5.65 15.92 3.38
C MET A 80 6.72 15.97 4.47
N LEU A 81 7.41 14.87 4.76
CA LEU A 81 8.50 14.85 5.75
C LEU A 81 9.71 15.65 5.28
N ALA A 82 10.06 15.60 3.99
CA ALA A 82 11.11 16.43 3.42
C ALA A 82 10.75 17.93 3.55
N GLY A 83 9.52 18.31 3.18
CA GLY A 83 9.03 19.68 3.35
C GLY A 83 8.98 20.14 4.81
N ALA A 84 8.52 19.28 5.72
CA ALA A 84 8.50 19.56 7.16
C ALA A 84 9.91 19.75 7.72
N SER A 85 10.88 18.97 7.24
CA SER A 85 12.29 19.11 7.64
C SER A 85 12.86 20.46 7.24
N GLU A 86 12.59 20.91 6.01
CA GLU A 86 13.04 22.24 5.54
C GLU A 86 12.31 23.37 6.29
N ALA A 87 11.00 23.25 6.52
CA ALA A 87 10.25 24.21 7.33
C ALA A 87 10.78 24.29 8.77
N ALA A 88 11.10 23.14 9.39
CA ALA A 88 11.70 23.09 10.71
C ALA A 88 13.07 23.78 10.75
N ARG A 89 13.88 23.65 9.69
CA ARG A 89 15.15 24.36 9.56
C ARG A 89 14.96 25.88 9.57
N PHE A 90 14.01 26.41 8.80
CA PHE A 90 13.70 27.85 8.83
C PHE A 90 13.16 28.31 10.18
N CYS A 91 12.29 27.52 10.82
CA CYS A 91 11.80 27.80 12.16
C CYS A 91 12.95 27.93 13.17
N LEU A 92 13.89 26.97 13.17
CA LEU A 92 15.07 27.00 14.03
C LEU A 92 15.99 28.19 13.72
N LEU A 93 16.13 28.57 12.45
CA LEU A 93 16.89 29.75 12.05
C LEU A 93 16.26 31.03 12.61
N PHE A 94 14.96 31.24 12.44
CA PHE A 94 14.28 32.41 12.99
C PHE A 94 14.27 32.43 14.51
N LEU A 95 14.09 31.28 15.16
CA LEU A 95 14.19 31.17 16.61
C LEU A 95 15.59 31.54 17.12
N SER A 96 16.64 31.17 16.37
CA SER A 96 18.02 31.54 16.71
C SER A 96 18.26 33.04 16.59
N VAL A 97 17.74 33.67 15.54
CA VAL A 97 17.83 35.13 15.36
C VAL A 97 17.05 35.86 16.46
N ALA A 98 15.85 35.38 16.78
CA ALA A 98 15.03 35.94 17.86
C ALA A 98 15.72 35.81 19.22
N LEU A 99 16.30 34.65 19.52
CA LEU A 99 17.06 34.43 20.75
C LEU A 99 18.28 35.34 20.83
N TRP A 100 19.04 35.46 19.73
CA TRP A 100 20.17 36.38 19.67
C TRP A 100 19.71 37.82 19.92
N ALA A 101 18.68 38.30 19.22
CA ALA A 101 18.15 39.65 19.40
C ALA A 101 17.66 39.91 20.83
N ALA A 102 16.98 38.94 21.45
CA ALA A 102 16.51 39.04 22.82
C ALA A 102 17.67 39.13 23.83
N LEU A 103 18.71 38.31 23.67
CA LEU A 103 19.90 38.34 24.52
C LEU A 103 20.75 39.60 24.29
N ALA A 104 20.71 40.16 23.07
CA ALA A 104 21.49 41.34 22.73
C ALA A 104 21.08 42.58 23.54
N ILE A 105 19.83 42.64 24.05
CA ILE A 105 19.34 43.74 24.88
C ILE A 105 20.15 43.87 26.18
N PRO A 106 20.24 42.84 27.05
CA PRO A 106 21.04 42.92 28.28
C PRO A 106 22.54 42.64 28.10
N LEU A 107 22.96 41.83 27.12
CA LEU A 107 24.33 41.30 27.04
C LEU A 107 25.17 41.92 25.90
N GLY A 108 24.53 42.68 25.00
CA GLY A 108 25.14 43.13 23.76
C GLY A 108 25.23 42.02 22.69
N ALA A 109 25.33 42.44 21.43
CA ALA A 109 25.24 41.52 20.29
C ALA A 109 26.38 40.48 20.25
N GLY A 110 27.60 40.85 20.66
CA GLY A 110 28.77 39.96 20.61
C GLY A 110 28.64 38.74 21.52
N TRP A 111 28.42 38.96 22.83
CA TRP A 111 28.27 37.86 23.80
C TRP A 111 27.02 37.01 23.55
N SER A 112 25.95 37.63 23.05
CA SER A 112 24.75 36.93 22.64
C SER A 112 25.02 35.93 21.51
N ALA A 113 25.83 36.32 20.51
CA ALA A 113 26.23 35.44 19.43
C ALA A 113 27.00 34.22 19.94
N VAL A 114 27.94 34.43 20.88
CA VAL A 114 28.73 33.36 21.50
C VAL A 114 27.83 32.37 22.24
N ILE A 115 26.86 32.86 23.02
CA ILE A 115 25.92 31.98 23.75
C ILE A 115 25.09 31.14 22.77
N VAL A 116 24.52 31.76 21.75
CA VAL A 116 23.72 31.05 20.73
C VAL A 116 24.57 30.02 19.99
N ALA A 117 25.83 30.35 19.66
CA ALA A 117 26.76 29.42 19.03
C ALA A 117 27.08 28.21 19.94
N VAL A 118 27.29 28.42 21.24
CA VAL A 118 27.52 27.34 22.20
C VAL A 118 26.28 26.43 22.32
N ILE A 119 25.08 27.00 22.37
CA ILE A 119 23.83 26.22 22.39
C ILE A 119 23.75 25.32 21.16
N TRP A 120 24.00 25.87 19.97
CA TRP A 120 24.00 25.09 18.73
C TRP A 120 25.10 24.03 18.68
N ALA A 121 26.30 24.34 19.19
CA ALA A 121 27.39 23.36 19.28
C ALA A 121 27.02 22.15 20.15
N ILE A 122 26.35 22.39 21.28
CA ILE A 122 25.86 21.31 22.16
C ILE A 122 24.80 20.48 21.43
N ILE A 123 23.79 21.12 20.83
CA ILE A 123 22.73 20.44 20.08
C ILE A 123 23.33 19.59 18.94
N ALA A 124 24.23 20.17 18.14
CA ALA A 124 24.89 19.49 17.03
C ALA A 124 25.73 18.29 17.50
N THR A 125 26.43 18.43 18.63
CA THR A 125 27.19 17.32 19.23
C THR A 125 26.27 16.18 19.63
N ILE A 126 25.16 16.47 20.32
CA ILE A 126 24.19 15.44 20.73
C ILE A 126 23.57 14.76 19.51
N LEU A 127 23.07 15.52 18.53
CA LEU A 127 22.49 14.97 17.31
C LEU A 127 23.50 14.13 16.52
N GLY A 128 24.75 14.59 16.42
CA GLY A 128 25.82 13.86 15.74
C GLY A 128 26.13 12.53 16.43
N LEU A 129 26.18 12.51 17.77
CA LEU A 129 26.39 11.28 18.53
C LEU A 129 25.22 10.30 18.39
N VAL A 130 23.98 10.78 18.50
CA VAL A 130 22.79 9.95 18.32
C VAL A 130 22.73 9.39 16.90
N GLY A 131 22.88 10.25 15.89
CA GLY A 131 22.89 9.82 14.48
C GLY A 131 23.99 8.81 14.19
N LYS A 132 25.19 8.99 14.75
CA LYS A 132 26.27 8.01 14.62
C LYS A 132 25.90 6.65 15.23
N ARG A 133 25.19 6.61 16.36
CA ARG A 133 24.73 5.37 17.01
C ARG A 133 23.69 4.65 16.15
N GLU A 134 22.69 5.38 15.66
CA GLU A 134 21.65 4.82 14.78
C GLU A 134 22.24 4.25 13.48
N LEU A 135 23.14 4.99 12.82
CA LEU A 135 23.81 4.51 11.60
C LEU A 135 24.68 3.28 11.87
N SER A 136 25.30 3.20 13.06
CA SER A 136 26.10 2.04 13.44
C SER A 136 25.23 0.80 13.69
N ALA A 137 24.02 0.97 14.22
CA ALA A 137 23.07 -0.12 14.40
C ALA A 137 22.65 -0.74 13.05
N ILE A 138 22.40 0.09 12.03
CA ILE A 138 22.04 -0.36 10.67
C ILE A 138 23.21 -1.14 10.04
N ARG A 139 24.46 -0.68 10.20
CA ARG A 139 25.66 -1.39 9.72
C ARG A 139 25.90 -2.74 10.40
N GLY A 140 25.38 -2.94 11.62
CA GLY A 140 25.39 -4.25 12.27
C GLY A 140 24.62 -5.31 11.48
N LEU A 141 23.56 -4.93 10.77
CA LEU A 141 22.74 -5.84 9.96
C LEU A 141 23.47 -6.32 8.70
N SER A 142 24.38 -5.51 8.13
CA SER A 142 25.19 -5.92 6.97
C SER A 142 26.26 -6.98 7.31
N ARG A 143 26.69 -7.09 8.56
CA ARG A 143 27.55 -8.21 9.00
C ARG A 143 26.80 -9.54 8.95
N THR A 144 25.50 -9.52 9.25
CA THR A 144 24.64 -10.71 9.09
C THR A 144 24.48 -11.10 7.62
N THR A 145 24.51 -10.15 6.68
CA THR A 145 24.54 -10.49 5.24
C THR A 145 25.86 -11.07 4.76
N GLU A 146 26.99 -10.73 5.39
CA GLU A 146 28.28 -11.40 5.12
C GLU A 146 28.24 -12.88 5.57
N THR A 147 27.68 -13.19 6.74
CA THR A 147 27.49 -14.58 7.19
C THR A 147 26.55 -15.38 6.28
N MET A 148 25.58 -14.73 5.63
CA MET A 148 24.72 -15.35 4.62
C MET A 148 25.44 -15.57 3.27
N GLN A 149 26.46 -14.76 2.95
CA GLN A 149 27.31 -14.95 1.76
C GLN A 149 28.38 -16.03 1.97
N GLU A 150 28.68 -16.40 3.22
CA GLU A 150 29.57 -17.52 3.59
C GLU A 150 28.89 -18.90 3.56
N ILE A 151 27.61 -19.00 3.16
CA ILE A 151 26.96 -20.28 2.85
C ILE A 151 26.89 -20.55 1.32
N PRO A 152 28.01 -20.74 0.60
CA PRO A 152 27.99 -21.43 -0.68
C PRO A 152 28.63 -22.83 -0.52
N ALA A 153 27.81 -23.88 -0.38
CA ALA A 153 28.15 -25.26 -0.79
C ALA A 153 27.12 -26.35 -0.41
N ALA A 154 26.12 -26.08 0.44
CA ALA A 154 25.18 -27.13 0.88
C ALA A 154 23.94 -27.32 -0.03
N LEU A 155 23.69 -26.42 -0.98
CA LEU A 155 22.55 -26.49 -1.92
C LEU A 155 22.98 -26.89 -3.35
N LYS A 156 23.83 -27.92 -3.46
CA LYS A 156 23.89 -28.77 -4.66
C LYS A 156 23.31 -30.13 -4.28
N PRO A 157 22.01 -30.40 -4.49
CA PRO A 157 21.51 -31.76 -4.44
C PRO A 157 22.32 -32.59 -5.44
N GLY A 158 22.94 -33.66 -4.92
CA GLY A 158 23.74 -34.60 -5.67
C GLY A 158 22.98 -35.08 -6.90
N LYS A 159 23.65 -35.00 -8.04
CA LYS A 159 23.20 -35.54 -9.30
C LYS A 159 23.81 -36.94 -9.39
N ASP A 160 23.08 -37.91 -8.87
CA ASP A 160 23.30 -39.33 -9.12
C ASP A 160 22.06 -39.88 -9.86
#